data_AF-H0X4W8-F1
#
_entry.id   AF-H0X4W8-F1
#
_cell.length_a   1.000
_cell.length_b   1.000
_cell.length_c   1.000
_cell.angle_alpha   90.00
_cell.angle_beta   90.00
_cell.angle_gamma   90.00
#
_symmetry.space_group_name_H-M   'P 1'
#
loop_
_entity.id
_entity.type
_entity.pdbx_description
1 polymer ?
#
loop_
_entity_poly.entity_id
_entity_poly.type
_entity_poly.pdbx_seq_one_letter_code
_entity_poly.pdbx_strand_id
1 'polypeptide(L)'
;MSRPSRLQRQVLRLYRELLRAGRGKPGAEARVRAEFRQHACLPRSDVLRIEYLYRRGQRQLELLRSGHATAMGTFVRPRGPTEGFGGAGALGIPSDNGNGPNNPHDGTGAPETRPNGR
;
A
#
# COMPACT_ATOMS: atom_id res chain seq x y z
N MET A 1 -19.83 -8.69 -29.40
CA MET A 1 -19.77 -8.24 -27.99
C MET A 1 -20.99 -8.79 -27.27
N SER A 2 -20.82 -9.80 -26.40
CA SER A 2 -21.93 -10.43 -25.67
C SER A 2 -22.57 -9.45 -24.68
N ARG A 3 -23.89 -9.53 -24.49
CA ARG A 3 -24.62 -8.69 -23.53
C ARG A 3 -24.07 -8.89 -22.11
N PRO A 4 -23.80 -7.82 -21.34
CA PRO A 4 -23.29 -7.96 -19.99
C PRO A 4 -24.33 -8.59 -19.06
N SER A 5 -23.87 -9.46 -18.16
CA SER A 5 -24.74 -10.08 -17.16
C SER A 5 -25.34 -9.03 -16.22
N ARG A 6 -26.40 -9.40 -15.49
CA ARG A 6 -27.00 -8.51 -14.48
C ARG A 6 -25.97 -8.05 -13.46
N LEU A 7 -25.13 -8.97 -12.97
CA LEU A 7 -24.06 -8.67 -12.03
C LEU A 7 -23.02 -7.71 -12.62
N GLN A 8 -22.59 -7.91 -13.87
CA GLN A 8 -21.66 -7.00 -14.55
C GLN A 8 -22.23 -5.58 -14.66
N ARG A 9 -23.53 -5.43 -14.97
CA ARG A 9 -24.20 -4.12 -14.97
C ARG A 9 -24.20 -3.48 -13.58
N GLN A 10 -24.44 -4.28 -12.53
CA GLN A 10 -24.39 -3.79 -11.15
C GLN A 10 -22.97 -3.33 -10.76
N VAL A 11 -21.93 -4.08 -11.14
CA VAL A 11 -20.53 -3.70 -10.92
C VAL A 11 -20.18 -2.39 -11.64
N LEU A 12 -20.59 -2.22 -12.89
CA LEU A 12 -20.35 -0.98 -13.64
C LEU A 12 -21.09 0.22 -13.04
N ARG A 13 -22.30 0.02 -12.52
CA ARG A 13 -23.03 1.05 -11.79
C ARG A 13 -22.30 1.45 -10.50
N LEU A 14 -21.87 0.47 -9.71
CA LEU A 14 -21.09 0.69 -8.49
C LEU A 14 -19.81 1.49 -8.76
N TYR A 15 -19.07 1.15 -9.82
CA TYR A 15 -17.89 1.91 -10.24
C TYR A 15 -18.17 3.40 -10.44
N ARG A 16 -19.24 3.73 -11.18
CA ARG A 16 -19.65 5.12 -11.45
C ARG A 16 -20.06 5.85 -10.17
N GLU A 17 -20.79 5.16 -9.30
CA GLU A 17 -21.24 5.73 -8.03
C GLU A 17 -20.07 6.02 -7.08
N LEU A 18 -19.07 5.13 -7.01
CA LEU A 18 -17.85 5.34 -6.24
C LEU A 18 -17.01 6.51 -6.78
N LEU A 19 -16.86 6.64 -8.10
CA LEU A 19 -16.19 7.81 -8.67
C LEU A 19 -16.93 9.10 -8.33
N ARG A 20 -18.27 9.10 -8.42
CA ARG A 20 -19.08 10.28 -8.10
C ARG A 20 -18.99 10.65 -6.62
N ALA A 21 -19.01 9.67 -5.71
CA ALA A 21 -18.87 9.90 -4.27
C ALA A 21 -17.44 10.26 -3.85
N GLY A 22 -16.44 9.88 -4.66
CA GLY A 22 -15.03 10.24 -4.48
C GLY A 22 -14.64 11.60 -5.04
N ARG A 23 -15.49 12.26 -5.85
CA ARG A 23 -15.23 13.62 -6.33
C ARG A 23 -15.05 14.58 -5.16
N GLY A 24 -14.00 15.39 -5.22
CA GLY A 24 -13.63 16.32 -4.15
C GLY A 24 -12.71 15.73 -3.07
N LYS A 25 -12.45 14.42 -3.07
CA LYS A 25 -11.45 13.80 -2.19
C LYS A 25 -10.17 13.49 -2.99
N PRO A 26 -9.00 14.07 -2.64
CA PRO A 26 -7.76 13.82 -3.38
C PRO A 26 -7.39 12.33 -3.32
N GLY A 27 -7.04 11.76 -4.47
CA GLY A 27 -6.61 10.35 -4.59
C GLY A 27 -7.72 9.29 -4.52
N ALA A 28 -8.97 9.65 -4.21
CA ALA A 28 -10.06 8.68 -4.14
C ALA A 28 -10.37 8.04 -5.51
N GLU A 29 -10.47 8.85 -6.56
CA GLU A 29 -10.73 8.34 -7.92
C GLU A 29 -9.60 7.45 -8.44
N ALA A 30 -8.35 7.82 -8.17
CA ALA A 30 -7.18 7.04 -8.57
C ALA A 30 -7.18 5.66 -7.90
N ARG A 31 -7.48 5.61 -6.59
CA ARG A 31 -7.63 4.34 -5.85
C ARG A 31 -8.74 3.48 -6.42
N VAL A 32 -9.94 4.04 -6.63
CA VAL A 32 -11.08 3.30 -7.22
C VAL A 32 -10.71 2.74 -8.61
N ARG A 33 -10.02 3.52 -9.45
CA ARG A 33 -9.58 3.04 -10.78
C ARG A 33 -8.56 1.90 -10.67
N ALA A 34 -7.58 2.00 -9.79
CA ALA A 34 -6.56 0.98 -9.60
C ALA A 34 -7.17 -0.36 -9.14
N GLU A 35 -8.06 -0.29 -8.14
CA GLU A 35 -8.78 -1.43 -7.57
C GLU A 35 -9.62 -2.17 -8.61
N PHE A 36 -10.45 -1.44 -9.37
CA PHE A 36 -11.28 -2.04 -10.41
C PHE A 36 -10.45 -2.62 -11.55
N ARG A 37 -9.30 -2.01 -11.88
CA ARG A 37 -8.36 -2.57 -12.88
C ARG A 37 -7.71 -3.85 -12.39
N GLN A 38 -7.27 -3.91 -11.13
CA GLN A 38 -6.69 -5.11 -10.54
C GLN A 38 -7.66 -6.30 -10.60
N HIS A 39 -8.96 -6.04 -10.38
CA HIS A 39 -9.99 -7.08 -10.42
C HIS A 39 -10.63 -7.29 -11.80
N ALA A 40 -10.30 -6.49 -12.81
CA ALA A 40 -10.81 -6.67 -14.17
C ALA A 40 -10.29 -7.96 -14.83
N CYS A 41 -9.17 -8.50 -14.34
CA CYS A 41 -8.58 -9.77 -14.79
C CYS A 41 -9.33 -11.01 -14.28
N LEU A 42 -10.31 -10.86 -13.38
CA LEU A 42 -11.05 -12.00 -12.86
C LEU A 42 -11.88 -12.67 -13.96
N PRO A 43 -11.89 -14.02 -14.04
CA PRO A 43 -12.70 -14.72 -15.00
C PRO A 43 -14.19 -14.50 -14.72
N ARG A 44 -15.00 -14.38 -15.77
CA ARG A 44 -16.45 -14.13 -15.65
C ARG A 44 -17.20 -15.25 -14.92
N SER A 45 -16.60 -16.44 -14.84
CA SER A 45 -17.11 -17.61 -14.13
C SER A 45 -16.93 -17.53 -12.61
N ASP A 46 -16.03 -16.68 -12.10
CA ASP A 46 -15.80 -16.52 -10.65
C ASP A 46 -16.84 -15.59 -10.02
N VAL A 47 -18.10 -16.02 -10.10
CA VAL A 47 -19.27 -15.25 -9.67
C VAL A 47 -19.19 -14.91 -8.18
N LEU A 48 -18.78 -15.87 -7.35
CA LEU A 48 -18.70 -15.69 -5.90
C LEU A 48 -17.69 -14.60 -5.51
N ARG A 49 -16.51 -14.59 -6.14
CA ARG A 49 -15.50 -13.55 -5.87
C ARG A 49 -15.97 -12.19 -6.34
N ILE A 50 -16.59 -12.12 -7.52
CA ILE A 50 -17.14 -10.87 -8.07
C ILE A 50 -18.24 -10.33 -7.15
N GLU A 51 -19.15 -11.19 -6.67
CA GLU A 51 -20.20 -10.81 -5.74
C GLU A 51 -19.65 -10.32 -4.40
N TYR A 52 -18.66 -11.01 -3.85
CA TYR A 52 -17.99 -10.59 -2.62
C TYR A 52 -17.42 -9.17 -2.76
N LEU A 53 -16.68 -8.91 -3.85
CA LEU A 53 -16.10 -7.61 -4.13
C LEU A 53 -17.18 -6.54 -4.35
N TYR A 54 -18.26 -6.88 -5.04
CA TYR A 54 -19.40 -6.00 -5.24
C TYR A 54 -20.05 -5.59 -3.91
N ARG A 55 -20.36 -6.56 -3.03
CA ARG A 55 -20.95 -6.29 -1.70
C ARG A 55 -20.00 -5.46 -0.83
N ARG A 56 -18.69 -5.71 -0.90
CA ARG A 56 -17.67 -4.90 -0.21
C ARG A 56 -17.64 -3.46 -0.71
N GLY A 57 -17.65 -3.26 -2.03
CA GLY A 57 -17.66 -1.93 -2.62
C GLY A 57 -18.93 -1.13 -2.32
N GLN A 58 -20.09 -1.79 -2.22
CA GLN A 58 -21.34 -1.17 -1.75
C GLN A 58 -21.20 -0.61 -0.33
N ARG A 59 -20.58 -1.37 0.60
CA ARG A 59 -20.31 -0.86 1.95
C ARG A 59 -19.37 0.35 1.94
N GLN A 60 -18.32 0.33 1.11
CA GLN A 60 -17.42 1.49 0.98
C GLN A 60 -18.12 2.71 0.40
N LEU A 61 -19.03 2.52 -0.55
CA LEU A 61 -19.84 3.60 -1.10
C LEU A 61 -20.77 4.21 -0.05
N GLU A 62 -21.39 3.38 0.78
CA GLU A 62 -22.23 3.83 1.90
C GLU A 62 -21.42 4.66 2.90
N LEU A 63 -20.23 4.18 3.28
CA LEU A 63 -19.29 4.93 4.14
C LEU A 63 -18.83 6.26 3.52
N LEU A 64 -18.61 6.30 2.21
CA LEU A 64 -18.27 7.55 1.52
C LEU A 64 -19.41 8.56 1.52
N ARG A 65 -20.66 8.08 1.44
CA ARG A 65 -21.87 8.91 1.43
C ARG A 65 -22.25 9.40 2.83
N SER A 66 -22.00 8.61 3.87
CA SER A 66 -22.34 8.96 5.25
C SER A 66 -21.42 10.03 5.87
N GLY A 67 -20.45 10.56 5.13
CA GLY A 67 -19.57 11.66 5.60
C GLY A 67 -18.49 11.22 6.60
N HIS A 68 -18.47 9.96 7.02
CA HIS A 68 -17.53 9.42 8.01
C HIS A 68 -16.19 8.94 7.43
N ALA A 69 -15.96 9.07 6.12
CA ALA A 69 -14.78 8.50 5.46
C ALA A 69 -13.72 9.56 5.11
N THR A 70 -12.77 9.80 6.03
CA THR A 70 -11.54 10.57 5.79
C THR A 70 -10.52 9.80 4.93
N ALA A 71 -10.67 8.47 4.78
CA ALA A 71 -9.81 7.67 3.91
C ALA A 71 -10.55 6.46 3.31
N MET A 72 -10.45 6.28 1.98
CA MET A 72 -10.86 5.05 1.31
C MET A 72 -9.89 3.93 1.68
N GLY A 73 -10.36 2.94 2.45
CA GLY A 73 -9.63 1.71 2.75
C GLY A 73 -9.50 0.82 1.50
N THR A 74 -8.38 0.11 1.36
CA THR A 74 -8.09 -0.78 0.23
C THR A 74 -9.10 -1.93 0.14
N PHE A 75 -9.59 -2.33 -1.04
CA PHE A 75 -10.57 -3.41 -1.18
C PHE A 75 -9.92 -4.80 -1.05
N VAL A 76 -8.58 -4.87 -1.04
CA VAL A 76 -7.80 -6.06 -0.70
C VAL A 76 -6.54 -5.60 0.02
N ARG A 77 -6.26 -6.13 1.22
CA ARG A 77 -4.91 -6.01 1.79
C ARG A 77 -4.00 -6.68 0.77
N PRO A 78 -3.01 -6.00 0.16
CA PRO A 78 -2.06 -6.71 -0.68
C PRO A 78 -1.54 -7.87 0.16
N ARG A 79 -1.81 -9.10 -0.28
CA ARG A 79 -1.13 -10.27 0.26
C ARG A 79 0.33 -9.92 0.03
N GLY A 80 1.07 -9.69 1.11
CA GLY A 80 2.49 -9.40 1.05
C GLY A 80 3.16 -10.45 0.16
N PRO A 81 4.30 -10.10 -0.48
CA PRO A 81 5.04 -11.06 -1.28
C PRO A 81 5.18 -12.32 -0.43
N THR A 82 4.68 -13.42 -0.97
CA THR A 82 4.83 -14.75 -0.41
C THR A 82 6.30 -14.95 -0.14
N GLU A 83 6.69 -14.88 1.13
CA GLU A 83 7.97 -15.37 1.60
C GLU A 83 8.11 -16.81 1.11
N GLY A 84 9.19 -17.05 0.39
CA GLY A 84 9.43 -18.28 -0.35
C GLY A 84 9.44 -19.49 0.56
N PHE A 85 8.53 -20.43 0.30
CA PHE A 85 8.79 -21.82 0.61
C PHE A 85 9.58 -22.41 -0.56
N GLY A 86 10.90 -22.29 -0.48
CA GLY A 86 11.80 -22.86 -1.47
C GLY A 86 13.25 -22.74 -1.00
N GLY A 87 13.82 -23.87 -0.56
CA GLY A 87 15.26 -24.04 -0.41
C GLY A 87 15.76 -23.95 1.03
N ALA A 88 15.64 -25.06 1.77
CA ALA A 88 16.56 -25.35 2.85
C ALA A 88 17.96 -25.53 2.24
N GLY A 89 18.89 -24.63 2.53
CA GLY A 89 20.28 -24.75 2.11
C GLY A 89 21.15 -23.54 2.50
N ALA A 90 21.99 -23.77 3.52
CA ALA A 90 23.21 -23.03 3.90
C ALA A 90 23.05 -21.56 4.42
N LEU A 91 23.23 -21.26 5.71
CA LEU A 91 24.44 -21.21 6.57
C LEU A 91 25.04 -19.79 6.67
N GLY A 92 25.10 -19.26 7.90
CA GLY A 92 25.92 -18.13 8.37
C GLY A 92 25.32 -16.75 8.06
N ILE A 93 25.23 -15.75 8.94
CA ILE A 93 26.07 -15.34 10.07
C ILE A 93 25.19 -14.40 10.95
N PRO A 94 25.24 -14.43 12.29
CA PRO A 94 24.60 -13.41 13.12
C PRO A 94 25.51 -12.18 13.20
N SER A 95 25.13 -11.08 12.53
CA SER A 95 25.82 -9.79 12.73
C SER A 95 25.29 -9.12 13.98
N ASP A 96 26.14 -9.19 15.00
CA ASP A 96 26.08 -8.52 16.29
C ASP A 96 26.19 -6.99 16.16
N ASN A 97 25.53 -6.31 17.09
CA ASN A 97 25.28 -4.88 17.14
C ASN A 97 26.48 -4.15 17.81
N GLY A 98 27.14 -3.22 17.12
CA GLY A 98 28.31 -2.51 17.68
C GLY A 98 28.44 -1.05 17.24
N ASN A 99 27.92 -0.17 18.10
CA ASN A 99 27.98 1.29 18.09
C ASN A 99 29.39 1.91 17.92
N GLY A 100 29.52 2.95 17.09
CA GLY A 100 30.72 3.81 17.02
C GLY A 100 30.46 5.13 16.28
N PRO A 101 30.57 6.30 16.93
CA PRO A 101 30.38 7.60 16.28
C PRO A 101 31.67 8.11 15.62
N ASN A 102 31.58 8.50 14.35
CA ASN A 102 32.65 9.16 13.60
C ASN A 102 32.67 10.66 13.90
N ASN A 103 33.81 11.16 14.41
CA ASN A 103 34.12 12.59 14.48
C ASN A 103 35.14 12.91 13.36
N PRO A 104 34.94 13.97 12.55
CA PRO A 104 35.87 14.31 11.47
C PRO A 104 36.98 15.23 11.96
N HIS A 105 38.22 14.88 11.64
CA HIS A 105 39.41 15.70 11.81
C HIS A 105 39.48 16.78 10.71
N ASP A 106 39.67 18.04 11.09
CA ASP A 106 40.39 19.03 10.28
C ASP A 106 40.94 20.14 11.20
N GLY A 107 42.10 20.71 10.89
CA GLY A 107 42.56 21.96 11.52
C GLY A 107 43.99 21.96 12.10
N THR A 108 44.96 21.92 11.19
CA THR A 108 46.29 22.53 11.21
C THR A 108 46.54 23.69 12.21
N GLY A 109 47.68 23.68 12.92
CA GLY A 109 48.37 24.92 13.35
C GLY A 109 49.10 24.92 14.72
N ALA A 110 50.38 24.52 14.73
CA ALA A 110 51.56 25.16 15.38
C ALA A 110 51.53 25.65 16.87
N PRO A 111 52.66 26.03 17.51
CA PRO A 111 53.18 25.30 18.67
C PRO A 111 53.34 26.11 19.99
N GLU A 112 53.68 25.36 21.05
CA GLU A 112 54.38 25.74 22.29
C GLU A 112 53.93 26.97 23.10
N THR A 113 53.51 26.72 24.33
CA THR A 113 53.96 27.50 25.50
C THR A 113 53.93 26.60 26.76
N ARG A 114 55.09 26.49 27.44
CA ARG A 114 55.23 26.00 28.82
C ARG A 114 54.55 26.98 29.79
N PRO A 115 54.07 26.54 30.97
CA PRO A 115 54.89 26.58 32.20
C PRO A 115 54.64 25.37 33.13
N ASN A 116 55.67 24.73 33.69
CA ASN A 116 56.38 25.04 34.94
C ASN A 116 55.63 24.65 36.24
N GLY A 117 56.31 23.84 37.07
CA GLY A 117 56.18 23.87 38.54
C GLY A 117 55.38 22.76 39.20
N ARG A 118 56.01 21.64 39.59
CA ARG A 118 56.60 21.40 40.92
C ARG A 118 56.82 19.90 41.15
#